data_AF-A0A925ML16-F1
#
_entry.id   AF-A0A925ML16-F1
#
_cell.length_a   1.000
_cell.length_b   1.000
_cell.length_c   1.000
_cell.angle_alpha   90.00
_cell.angle_beta   90.00
_cell.angle_gamma   90.00
#
_symmetry.space_group_name_H-M   'P 1'
#
loop_
_entity.id
_entity.type
_entity.pdbx_description
1 polymer ?
#
loop_
_entity_poly.entity_id
_entity_poly.type
_entity_poly.pdbx_seq_one_letter_code
_entity_poly.pdbx_strand_id
1 'polypeptide(L)'
;MILSFAASAERAYKLQPDREKILSPAITEASGLAVSPTNKDFLWVGNDSGGTPEIHLSRTNGTPHGAVIISGARNIDWEDLASFHLNGKSYLLIADTGDNNAARQTSSLYIVREPEISAEGKIISGKIPIAWEIVFSYEGGPRDCEAVAVDPGSGKILLLSKRTEPPILYKLPLRPE
;
A
#
# COMPACT_ATOMS: atom_id res chain seq x y z
N MET A 1 -55.44 0.65 -2.01
CA MET A 1 -54.30 1.23 -2.75
C MET A 1 -53.04 0.53 -2.23
N ILE A 2 -52.54 -0.47 -2.95
CA ILE A 2 -51.34 -1.21 -2.55
C ILE A 2 -50.16 -0.52 -3.23
N LEU A 3 -49.29 0.10 -2.44
CA LEU A 3 -48.00 0.64 -2.90
C LEU A 3 -47.04 -0.54 -3.10
N SER A 4 -46.79 -0.88 -4.35
CA SER A 4 -45.69 -1.76 -4.74
C SER A 4 -44.40 -0.95 -4.70
N PHE A 5 -43.48 -1.30 -3.81
CA PHE A 5 -42.10 -0.86 -3.90
C PHE A 5 -41.42 -1.68 -4.99
N ALA A 6 -41.01 -1.04 -6.09
CA ALA A 6 -40.11 -1.65 -7.05
C ALA A 6 -38.74 -1.82 -6.39
N ALA A 7 -38.32 -3.06 -6.17
CA ALA A 7 -36.95 -3.36 -5.81
C ALA A 7 -36.04 -2.86 -6.94
N SER A 8 -35.11 -1.95 -6.62
CA SER A 8 -34.03 -1.59 -7.54
C SER A 8 -33.26 -2.86 -7.88
N ALA A 9 -33.23 -3.24 -9.15
CA ALA A 9 -32.40 -4.36 -9.59
C ALA A 9 -30.94 -4.07 -9.21
N GLU A 10 -30.33 -4.95 -8.42
CA GLU A 10 -28.90 -4.89 -8.14
C GLU A 10 -28.15 -5.03 -9.46
N ARG A 11 -27.40 -3.99 -9.82
CA ARG A 11 -26.50 -4.05 -10.97
C ARG A 11 -25.32 -4.93 -10.56
N ALA A 12 -25.36 -6.21 -10.94
CA ALA A 12 -24.22 -7.10 -10.78
C ALA A 12 -23.07 -6.65 -11.69
N TYR A 13 -21.95 -6.24 -11.09
CA TYR A 13 -20.71 -5.95 -11.82
C TYR A 13 -19.99 -7.27 -12.10
N LYS A 14 -19.65 -7.53 -13.35
CA LYS A 14 -18.79 -8.66 -13.75
C LYS A 14 -17.40 -8.13 -14.02
N LEU A 15 -16.44 -8.54 -13.20
CA LEU A 15 -15.03 -8.29 -13.46
C LEU A 15 -14.60 -9.12 -14.67
N GLN A 16 -13.96 -8.46 -15.64
CA GLN A 16 -13.21 -9.13 -16.69
C GLN A 16 -11.72 -8.96 -16.35
N PRO A 17 -10.90 -10.01 -16.42
CA PRO A 17 -9.48 -9.86 -16.17
C PRO A 17 -8.91 -8.96 -17.25
N ASP A 18 -8.39 -7.81 -16.85
CA ASP A 18 -7.40 -7.14 -17.66
C ASP A 18 -6.15 -8.05 -17.67
N ARG A 19 -5.64 -8.35 -18.86
CA ARG A 19 -4.54 -9.33 -19.01
C ARG A 19 -3.18 -8.66 -18.99
N GLU A 20 -3.12 -7.36 -18.75
CA GLU A 20 -1.88 -6.65 -18.54
C GLU A 20 -1.19 -7.22 -17.28
N LYS A 21 0.07 -7.62 -17.45
CA LYS A 21 0.90 -8.18 -16.39
C LYS A 21 1.92 -7.14 -16.02
N ILE A 22 2.26 -7.05 -14.73
CA ILE A 22 3.50 -6.37 -14.33
C ILE A 22 4.67 -7.21 -14.87
N LEU A 23 5.49 -6.62 -15.74
CA LEU A 23 6.47 -7.34 -16.55
C LEU A 23 7.88 -7.39 -15.92
N SER A 24 8.09 -6.72 -14.79
CA SER A 24 9.39 -6.75 -14.11
C SER A 24 9.66 -8.13 -13.50
N PRO A 25 10.75 -8.83 -13.88
CA PRO A 25 11.11 -10.09 -13.23
C PRO A 25 11.62 -9.89 -11.79
N ALA A 26 11.95 -8.66 -11.41
CA ALA A 26 12.33 -8.32 -10.04
C ALA A 26 11.12 -8.24 -9.09
N ILE A 27 9.91 -8.16 -9.63
CA ILE A 27 8.67 -8.23 -8.85
C ILE A 27 8.23 -9.69 -8.85
N THR A 28 8.63 -10.42 -7.81
CA THR A 28 8.37 -11.87 -7.70
C THR A 28 7.06 -12.17 -7.01
N GLU A 29 6.60 -11.26 -6.14
CA GLU A 29 5.37 -11.41 -5.36
C GLU A 29 4.83 -10.02 -5.01
N ALA A 30 4.00 -9.46 -5.90
CA ALA A 30 3.41 -8.15 -5.69
C ALA A 30 2.30 -8.24 -4.63
N SER A 31 2.58 -7.75 -3.42
CA SER A 31 1.63 -7.66 -2.31
C SER A 31 0.95 -6.29 -2.26
N GLY A 32 1.73 -5.21 -2.41
CA GLY A 32 1.23 -3.84 -2.34
C GLY A 32 1.34 -3.05 -3.65
N LEU A 33 0.35 -2.19 -3.90
CA LEU A 33 0.28 -1.35 -5.10
C LEU A 33 -0.32 0.02 -4.80
N ALA A 34 0.34 1.09 -5.24
CA ALA A 34 -0.21 2.44 -5.19
C ALA A 34 0.00 3.20 -6.49
N VAL A 35 -1.01 3.95 -6.94
CA VAL A 35 -0.85 4.90 -8.06
C VAL A 35 0.11 6.01 -7.65
N SER A 36 1.03 6.40 -8.53
CA SER A 36 1.90 7.54 -8.29
C SER A 36 1.08 8.83 -8.14
N PRO A 37 1.18 9.52 -6.98
CA PRO A 37 0.44 10.76 -6.76
C PRO A 37 0.94 11.93 -7.62
N THR A 38 2.17 11.87 -8.17
CA THR A 38 2.67 12.89 -9.11
C THR A 38 2.44 12.54 -10.57
N ASN A 39 2.27 11.26 -10.94
CA ASN A 39 2.03 10.86 -12.32
C ASN A 39 1.15 9.59 -12.42
N LYS A 40 -0.12 9.77 -12.81
CA LYS A 40 -1.12 8.69 -12.84
C LYS A 40 -0.88 7.60 -13.90
N ASP A 41 0.09 7.80 -14.80
CA ASP A 41 0.53 6.76 -15.73
C ASP A 41 1.40 5.68 -15.04
N PHE A 42 1.81 5.92 -13.79
CA PHE A 42 2.71 5.03 -13.06
C PHE A 42 2.10 4.48 -11.76
N LEU A 43 2.62 3.33 -11.39
CA LEU A 43 2.31 2.56 -10.20
C LEU A 43 3.60 2.29 -9.44
N TRP A 44 3.54 2.41 -8.13
CA TRP A 44 4.53 1.90 -7.19
C TRP A 44 4.09 0.53 -6.70
N VAL A 45 5.00 -0.45 -6.75
CA VAL A 45 4.74 -1.85 -6.41
C VAL A 45 5.72 -2.29 -5.33
N GLY A 46 5.22 -2.89 -4.26
CA GLY A 46 6.03 -3.57 -3.26
C GLY A 46 6.09 -5.06 -3.54
N ASN A 47 7.26 -5.67 -3.33
CA ASN A 47 7.31 -7.12 -3.11
C ASN A 47 6.96 -7.43 -1.66
N ASP A 48 6.47 -8.64 -1.44
CA ASP A 48 6.28 -9.24 -0.12
C ASP A 48 7.63 -9.50 0.60
N SER A 49 7.68 -10.43 1.55
CA SER A 49 8.75 -10.64 2.53
C SER A 49 10.19 -10.91 2.02
N GLY A 50 11.14 -10.64 2.92
CA GLY A 50 12.50 -11.20 2.91
C GLY A 50 13.47 -10.63 1.87
N GLY A 51 13.00 -9.74 1.01
CA GLY A 51 13.77 -9.09 -0.05
C GLY A 51 14.51 -7.82 0.38
N THR A 52 15.08 -7.14 -0.61
CA THR A 52 15.57 -5.77 -0.45
C THR A 52 14.39 -4.86 -0.10
N PRO A 53 14.52 -3.89 0.83
CA PRO A 53 13.46 -2.94 1.14
C PRO A 53 13.34 -1.90 0.02
N GLU A 54 12.81 -2.30 -1.12
CA GLU A 54 12.66 -1.46 -2.30
C GLU A 54 11.23 -1.52 -2.86
N ILE A 55 10.85 -0.44 -3.52
CA ILE A 55 9.60 -0.34 -4.28
C ILE A 55 9.94 -0.18 -5.76
N HIS A 56 9.14 -0.81 -6.61
CA HIS A 56 9.34 -0.81 -8.05
C HIS A 56 8.40 0.17 -8.73
N LEU A 57 8.91 0.86 -9.75
CA LEU A 57 8.10 1.71 -10.61
C LEU A 57 7.69 0.91 -11.84
N SER A 58 6.38 0.85 -12.08
CA SER A 58 5.80 0.29 -13.30
C SER A 58 4.89 1.32 -13.93
N ARG A 59 4.80 1.35 -15.26
CA ARG A 59 3.69 2.01 -15.95
C ARG A 59 2.41 1.21 -15.69
N THR A 60 1.25 1.85 -15.82
CA THR A 60 -0.06 1.19 -15.66
C THR A 60 -0.28 0.02 -16.60
N ASN A 61 0.40 0.01 -17.76
CA ASN A 61 0.41 -1.11 -18.69
C ASN A 61 1.40 -2.24 -18.34
N GLY A 62 2.00 -2.19 -17.15
CA GLY A 62 2.94 -3.20 -16.65
C GLY A 62 4.40 -3.06 -17.10
N THR A 63 4.73 -2.05 -17.92
CA THR A 63 6.11 -1.80 -18.36
C THR A 63 6.97 -1.37 -17.16
N PRO A 64 8.13 -2.00 -16.87
CA PRO A 64 8.96 -1.63 -15.73
C PRO A 64 9.81 -0.38 -16.01
N HIS A 65 9.99 0.47 -15.00
CA HIS A 65 10.78 1.71 -15.07
C HIS A 65 11.87 1.82 -13.98
N GLY A 66 12.04 0.80 -13.15
CA GLY A 66 13.13 0.70 -12.18
C GLY A 66 12.64 0.46 -10.76
N ALA A 67 13.52 0.70 -9.78
CA ALA A 67 13.23 0.53 -8.37
C ALA A 67 13.96 1.57 -7.51
N VAL A 68 13.43 1.81 -6.31
CA VAL A 68 13.98 2.72 -5.30
C VAL A 68 14.10 1.99 -3.98
N ILE A 69 15.29 2.03 -3.38
CA ILE A 69 15.54 1.47 -2.04
C ILE A 69 15.06 2.45 -0.97
N ILE A 70 14.30 1.95 -0.01
CA ILE A 70 13.84 2.68 1.16
C ILE A 70 14.90 2.59 2.26
N SER A 71 15.68 3.65 2.41
CA SER A 71 16.80 3.70 3.35
C SER A 71 16.29 3.74 4.79
N GLY A 72 16.77 2.78 5.60
CA GLY A 72 16.38 2.63 7.00
C GLY A 72 15.21 1.66 7.23
N ALA A 73 14.53 1.21 6.17
CA ALA A 73 13.47 0.21 6.28
C ALA A 73 14.02 -1.21 6.27
N ARG A 74 13.19 -2.14 6.75
CA ARG A 74 13.34 -3.59 6.55
C ARG A 74 12.09 -4.10 5.85
N ASN A 75 12.26 -5.09 4.98
CA ASN A 75 11.16 -5.84 4.39
C ASN A 75 11.00 -7.16 5.14
N ILE A 76 10.23 -7.14 6.23
CA ILE A 76 9.93 -8.36 6.99
C ILE A 76 8.78 -9.10 6.33
N ASP A 77 7.63 -8.43 6.15
CA ASP A 77 6.41 -8.96 5.51
C ASP A 77 5.59 -7.75 5.01
N TRP A 78 5.99 -7.17 3.89
CA TRP A 78 5.34 -6.00 3.30
C TRP A 78 4.07 -6.40 2.58
N GLU A 79 2.91 -5.92 3.03
CA GLU A 79 1.63 -6.41 2.55
C GLU A 79 0.89 -5.43 1.65
N ASP A 80 1.08 -4.12 1.86
CA ASP A 80 0.33 -3.13 1.08
C ASP A 80 1.03 -1.77 0.99
N LEU A 81 0.66 -0.99 -0.03
CA LEU A 81 1.12 0.37 -0.28
C LEU A 81 -0.08 1.31 -0.39
N ALA A 82 0.04 2.52 0.14
CA ALA A 82 -0.93 3.59 -0.09
C ALA A 82 -0.23 4.89 -0.51
N SER A 83 -0.77 5.58 -1.52
CA SER A 83 -0.33 6.92 -1.89
C SER A 83 -1.27 7.99 -1.36
N PHE A 84 -0.70 9.13 -0.98
CA PHE A 84 -1.50 10.25 -0.47
C PHE A 84 -0.77 11.59 -0.59
N HIS A 85 -1.55 12.67 -0.51
CA HIS A 85 -1.02 14.03 -0.35
C HIS A 85 -1.23 14.52 1.08
N LEU A 86 -0.20 15.17 1.64
CA LEU A 86 -0.28 15.81 2.95
C LEU A 86 0.52 17.11 2.93
N ASN A 87 -0.12 18.22 3.25
CA ASN A 87 0.49 19.56 3.32
C ASN A 87 1.25 19.94 2.02
N GLY A 88 0.60 19.76 0.87
CA GLY A 88 1.13 20.14 -0.44
C GLY A 88 2.24 19.22 -0.98
N LYS A 89 2.44 18.04 -0.38
CA LYS A 89 3.49 17.11 -0.80
C LYS A 89 2.96 15.69 -0.93
N SER A 90 3.57 14.93 -1.83
CA SER A 90 3.24 13.55 -2.13
C SER A 90 4.02 12.55 -1.26
N TYR A 91 3.35 11.48 -0.85
CA TYR A 91 3.91 10.42 -0.03
C TYR A 91 3.42 9.05 -0.46
N LEU A 92 4.22 8.07 -0.07
CA LEU A 92 3.83 6.67 -0.06
C LEU A 92 3.93 6.16 1.38
N LEU A 93 2.96 5.36 1.79
CA LEU A 93 3.01 4.51 2.98
C LEU A 93 3.27 3.08 2.51
N ILE A 94 4.16 2.39 3.22
CA ILE A 94 4.48 0.98 3.02
C ILE A 94 4.13 0.26 4.32
N ALA A 95 3.27 -0.75 4.25
CA ALA A 95 2.77 -1.50 5.40
C ALA A 95 3.57 -2.79 5.58
N ASP A 96 4.45 -2.83 6.56
CA ASP A 96 5.16 -4.03 7.00
C ASP A 96 4.33 -4.70 8.12
N THR A 97 3.25 -5.35 7.70
CA THR A 97 2.13 -5.76 8.56
C THR A 97 1.72 -7.23 8.42
N GLY A 98 2.33 -7.98 7.51
CA GLY A 98 2.09 -9.42 7.38
C GLY A 98 2.55 -10.16 8.63
N ASP A 99 1.76 -11.12 9.08
CA ASP A 99 2.09 -11.96 10.22
C ASP A 99 1.30 -13.28 10.17
N ASN A 100 1.51 -14.04 9.10
CA ASN A 100 0.84 -15.31 8.83
C ASN A 100 0.81 -16.29 10.02
N ASN A 101 1.81 -16.23 10.91
CA ASN A 101 1.95 -17.09 12.09
C ASN A 101 1.55 -16.42 13.42
N ALA A 102 1.03 -15.19 13.40
CA ALA A 102 0.69 -14.40 14.59
C ALA A 102 1.83 -14.33 15.62
N ALA A 103 3.06 -14.14 15.14
CA ALA A 103 4.28 -14.17 15.94
C ALA A 103 4.90 -12.78 16.19
N ARG A 104 4.54 -11.78 15.39
CA ARG A 104 5.13 -10.44 15.45
C ARG A 104 4.49 -9.62 16.57
N GLN A 105 5.27 -9.28 17.59
CA GLN A 105 4.82 -8.42 18.68
C GLN A 105 4.52 -6.98 18.22
N THR A 106 5.16 -6.56 17.13
CA THR A 106 5.03 -5.22 16.56
C THR A 106 5.09 -5.26 15.04
N SER A 107 4.38 -4.35 14.41
CA SER A 107 4.42 -4.05 12.97
C SER A 107 4.90 -2.63 12.75
N SER A 108 5.33 -2.33 11.52
CA SER A 108 5.84 -1.01 11.13
C SER A 108 5.08 -0.47 9.92
N LEU A 109 4.81 0.83 9.93
CA LEU A 109 4.42 1.59 8.75
C LEU A 109 5.54 2.55 8.41
N TYR A 110 6.10 2.44 7.20
CA TYR A 110 7.11 3.36 6.72
C TYR A 110 6.47 4.39 5.81
N ILE A 111 6.62 5.68 6.14
CA ILE A 111 6.15 6.76 5.27
C ILE A 111 7.36 7.41 4.62
N VAL A 112 7.33 7.51 3.30
CA VAL A 112 8.39 8.13 2.49
C VAL A 112 7.82 9.27 1.65
N ARG A 113 8.67 10.22 1.30
CA ARG A 113 8.38 11.11 0.16
C ARG A 113 8.24 10.25 -1.08
N GLU A 114 7.27 10.58 -1.93
CA GLU A 114 7.26 9.94 -3.25
C GLU A 114 8.61 10.21 -3.94
N PRO A 115 9.29 9.16 -4.46
CA PRO A 115 10.51 9.35 -5.23
C PRO A 115 10.25 10.23 -6.47
N GLU A 116 11.18 11.15 -6.75
CA GLU A 116 11.09 11.98 -7.95
C GLU A 116 11.29 11.15 -9.22
N ILE A 117 10.38 11.29 -10.17
CA ILE A 117 10.39 10.63 -11.48
C ILE A 117 10.21 11.67 -12.59
N SER A 118 10.89 11.48 -13.73
CA SER A 118 10.64 12.29 -14.93
C SER A 118 9.27 11.96 -15.54
N ALA A 119 8.84 12.75 -16.53
CA ALA A 119 7.61 12.47 -17.27
C ALA A 119 7.63 11.08 -17.94
N GLU A 120 8.81 10.62 -18.35
CA GLU A 120 9.07 9.32 -18.97
C GLU A 120 9.33 8.20 -17.94
N GLY A 121 9.18 8.49 -16.64
CA GLY A 121 9.38 7.52 -15.57
C GLY A 121 10.83 7.25 -15.23
N LYS A 122 11.77 8.15 -15.56
CA LYS A 122 13.16 8.01 -15.08
C LYS A 122 13.23 8.39 -13.61
N ILE A 123 13.62 7.44 -12.77
CA ILE A 123 13.90 7.67 -11.34
C ILE A 123 15.12 8.59 -11.19
N ILE A 124 14.98 9.66 -10.42
CA ILE A 124 16.03 10.65 -10.20
C ILE A 124 17.02 10.22 -9.10
N SER A 125 16.52 9.60 -8.03
CA SER A 125 17.32 9.02 -6.96
C SER A 125 16.91 7.58 -6.69
N GLY A 126 17.86 6.64 -6.73
CA GLY A 126 17.62 5.23 -6.43
C GLY A 126 17.48 4.90 -4.95
N LYS A 127 17.61 5.89 -4.06
CA LYS A 127 17.43 5.75 -2.61
C LYS A 127 16.60 6.89 -2.05
N ILE A 128 15.65 6.57 -1.18
CA ILE A 128 14.83 7.56 -0.47
C ILE A 128 14.80 7.21 1.04
N PRO A 129 15.00 8.17 1.95
CA PRO A 129 14.91 7.90 3.38
C PRO A 129 13.45 7.85 3.85
N ILE A 130 13.21 7.13 4.95
CA ILE A 130 11.97 7.21 5.70
C ILE A 130 11.77 8.65 6.19
N ALA A 131 10.60 9.22 5.90
CA ALA A 131 10.19 10.53 6.41
C ALA A 131 9.70 10.44 7.86
N TRP A 132 8.93 9.40 8.18
CA TRP A 132 8.64 8.95 9.55
C TRP A 132 8.19 7.50 9.55
N GLU A 133 8.35 6.84 10.68
CA GLU A 133 7.93 5.47 10.93
C GLU A 133 6.87 5.45 12.05
N ILE A 134 5.91 4.56 11.94
CA ILE A 134 4.96 4.25 13.01
C ILE A 134 5.14 2.77 13.38
N VAL A 135 5.71 2.51 14.55
CA VAL A 135 5.81 1.17 15.13
C VAL A 135 4.64 0.99 16.09
N PHE A 136 3.91 -0.11 15.97
CA PHE A 136 2.70 -0.34 16.75
C PHE A 136 2.48 -1.82 17.05
N SER A 137 1.63 -2.09 18.04
CA SER A 137 1.11 -3.42 18.36
C SER A 137 -0.42 -3.41 18.28
N TYR A 138 -1.01 -4.55 17.94
CA TYR A 138 -2.46 -4.69 17.89
C TYR A 138 -3.03 -4.96 19.28
N GLU A 139 -4.24 -4.45 19.51
CA GLU A 139 -5.01 -4.80 20.70
C GLU A 139 -5.35 -6.31 20.67
N GLY A 140 -5.07 -7.00 21.78
CA GLY A 140 -5.30 -8.44 21.89
C GLY A 140 -4.23 -9.31 21.20
N GLY A 141 -3.03 -8.76 20.98
CA GLY A 141 -1.86 -9.50 20.50
C GLY A 141 -1.68 -9.49 18.98
N PRO A 142 -0.69 -10.22 18.46
CA PRO A 142 -0.30 -10.19 17.05
C PRO A 142 -1.46 -10.39 16.06
N ARG A 143 -1.42 -9.70 14.93
CA ARG A 143 -2.42 -9.80 13.85
C ARG A 143 -1.74 -9.77 12.49
N ASP A 144 -2.25 -10.61 11.62
CA ASP A 144 -2.00 -10.58 10.18
C ASP A 144 -2.87 -9.49 9.55
N CYS A 145 -2.29 -8.57 8.78
CA CYS A 145 -3.00 -7.44 8.20
C CYS A 145 -2.48 -7.14 6.79
N GLU A 146 -3.40 -7.15 5.83
CA GLU A 146 -3.04 -7.16 4.41
C GLU A 146 -3.68 -6.06 3.57
N ALA A 147 -4.26 -5.06 4.23
CA ALA A 147 -4.69 -3.86 3.53
C ALA A 147 -4.51 -2.62 4.40
N VAL A 148 -4.07 -1.55 3.75
CA VAL A 148 -3.90 -0.23 4.34
C VAL A 148 -4.56 0.84 3.49
N ALA A 149 -5.13 1.85 4.15
CA ALA A 149 -5.59 3.06 3.49
C ALA A 149 -5.21 4.28 4.32
N VAL A 150 -5.04 5.42 3.64
CA VAL A 150 -4.76 6.70 4.29
C VAL A 150 -5.92 7.65 4.02
N ASP A 151 -6.44 8.26 5.07
CA ASP A 151 -7.34 9.41 5.01
C ASP A 151 -6.60 10.65 5.51
N PRO A 152 -6.02 11.47 4.60
CA PRO A 152 -5.33 12.69 4.98
C PRO A 152 -6.26 13.75 5.57
N GLY A 153 -7.55 13.73 5.24
CA GLY A 153 -8.53 14.71 5.70
C GLY A 153 -8.82 14.59 7.19
N SER A 154 -8.92 13.36 7.69
CA SER A 154 -9.02 13.08 9.13
C SER A 154 -7.69 12.81 9.82
N GLY A 155 -6.59 12.75 9.05
CA GLY A 155 -5.25 12.46 9.55
C GLY A 155 -5.14 11.03 10.11
N LYS A 156 -5.76 10.06 9.43
CA LYS A 156 -5.82 8.67 9.87
C LYS A 156 -5.22 7.69 8.87
N ILE A 157 -4.69 6.61 9.42
CA ILE A 157 -4.36 5.39 8.69
C ILE A 157 -5.36 4.33 9.12
N LEU A 158 -5.85 3.58 8.16
CA LEU A 158 -6.80 2.49 8.31
C LEU A 158 -6.09 1.18 7.96
N LEU A 159 -6.25 0.17 8.80
CA LEU A 159 -5.63 -1.15 8.65
C LEU A 159 -6.70 -2.22 8.76
N LEU A 160 -6.79 -3.12 7.78
CA LEU A 160 -7.79 -4.19 7.78
C LEU A 160 -7.12 -5.55 7.99
N SER A 161 -7.44 -6.20 9.11
CA SER A 161 -6.87 -7.51 9.42
C SER A 161 -7.29 -8.58 8.44
N LYS A 162 -6.40 -9.53 8.18
CA LYS A 162 -6.71 -10.82 7.56
C LYS A 162 -6.97 -11.88 8.64
N ARG A 163 -7.63 -12.99 8.26
CA ARG A 163 -7.89 -14.18 9.10
C ARG A 163 -8.73 -13.96 10.38
N THR A 164 -9.26 -12.75 10.61
CA THR A 164 -10.25 -12.49 11.66
C THR A 164 -11.63 -12.46 11.04
N GLU A 165 -12.63 -13.10 11.67
CA GLU A 165 -14.01 -13.14 11.18
C GLU A 165 -14.97 -12.55 12.23
N PRO A 166 -15.61 -11.41 11.96
CA PRO A 166 -15.40 -10.56 10.78
C PRO A 166 -14.01 -9.89 10.78
N PRO A 167 -13.48 -9.45 9.62
CA PRO A 167 -12.27 -8.65 9.57
C PRO A 167 -12.40 -7.40 10.46
N ILE A 168 -11.34 -7.11 11.23
CA ILE A 168 -11.30 -5.96 12.13
C ILE A 168 -10.60 -4.80 11.44
N LEU A 169 -11.26 -3.64 11.45
CA LEU A 169 -10.68 -2.38 11.02
C LEU A 169 -10.03 -1.67 12.21
N TYR A 170 -8.72 -1.48 12.13
CA TYR A 170 -7.92 -0.69 13.06
C TYR A 170 -7.64 0.69 12.49
N LYS A 171 -7.24 1.61 13.37
CA LYS A 171 -6.95 3.00 13.01
C LYS A 171 -5.79 3.56 13.82
N LEU A 172 -4.89 4.27 13.15
CA LEU A 172 -3.75 4.98 13.73
C LEU A 172 -3.77 6.45 13.31
N PRO A 173 -3.15 7.36 14.09
CA PRO A 173 -2.86 8.71 13.59
C PRO A 173 -1.86 8.64 12.43
N LEU A 174 -2.01 9.51 11.43
CA LEU A 174 -1.10 9.56 10.27
C LEU A 174 0.31 10.05 10.63
N ARG A 175 0.44 10.73 11.78
CA ARG A 175 1.71 11.22 12.33
C ARG A 175 1.88 10.69 13.75
N PRO A 176 3.10 10.27 14.14
CA PRO A 176 3.44 10.13 15.54
C PRO A 176 3.35 11.50 16.23
N GLU A 177 2.95 11.50 17.49
CA GLU A 177 2.93 12.70 18.35
C GLU A 177 4.35 13.23 18.63
#